data_AF-A0A3B9PYX3-F1
#
_entry.id   AF-A0A3B9PYX3-F1
#
_cell.length_a   1.000
_cell.length_b   1.000
_cell.length_c   1.000
_cell.angle_alpha   90.00
_cell.angle_beta   90.00
_cell.angle_gamma   90.00
#
_symmetry.space_group_name_H-M   'P 1'
#
loop_
_entity.id
_entity.type
_entity.pdbx_description
1 polymer ?
#
loop_
_entity_poly.entity_id
_entity_poly.type
_entity_poly.pdbx_seq_one_letter_code
_entity_poly.pdbx_strand_id
1 'polypeptide(L)'
;MQYPEYIPYKKKNRKGLKILFLICLLILLAIGLYQIPRVNRVVSWRIDLARTYIHRLFNPVSDLPAPVVSRISAPGTPTITAIPATITPTPLVSPTPTQVPTPIPSEVVLTAPAYDEVRDKQDWNNCGPATLALTLRYYGWEGDQYDIAKIVKPTRDDRNVNVDELVYYVHNYSGWLNAEFRVGGDVERIKQLIAAGFPVMIEESFTTDRQYWPEDDLWSGHYLLITGFNDATRTFIVQDTELGANQSINYDILDKNWQSFNRVYIMVYRPEHEEILKNVLGEDWDVEKNRENALAAAQQETQNNPDNAFAWFNLGTNLTSFKRYTEAAQAYDTARSLGLPQRMLRYQFGPFIAYFQTGRTEEVMTLTKYALEISRTSEEAMLWRGWAFYQNGDEDTALKYFRDALKIREDYEDALWAIDYISAN
;
A
#
# COMPACT_ATOMS: atom_id res chain seq x y z
N MET A 1 -34.64 54.35 66.11
CA MET A 1 -35.04 53.39 65.07
C MET A 1 -34.09 53.57 63.90
N GLN A 2 -33.11 52.67 63.74
CA GLN A 2 -32.21 52.67 62.57
C GLN A 2 -32.88 51.86 61.47
N TYR A 3 -33.13 52.50 60.32
CA TYR A 3 -33.60 51.82 59.12
C TYR A 3 -32.48 50.92 58.56
N PRO A 4 -32.81 49.72 58.04
CA PRO A 4 -31.81 48.83 57.47
C PRO A 4 -31.12 49.48 56.27
N GLU A 5 -29.80 49.32 56.24
CA GLU A 5 -28.89 49.85 55.25
C GLU A 5 -29.24 49.38 53.83
N TYR A 6 -29.39 50.32 52.89
CA TYR A 6 -29.71 50.02 51.50
C TYR A 6 -28.52 49.32 50.81
N ILE A 7 -28.71 48.07 50.40
CA ILE A 7 -27.72 47.33 49.59
C ILE A 7 -27.98 47.65 48.10
N PRO A 8 -27.06 48.33 47.39
CA PRO A 8 -27.26 48.64 45.99
C PRO A 8 -27.22 47.38 45.11
N TYR A 9 -28.23 47.23 44.24
CA TYR A 9 -28.29 46.15 43.26
C TYR A 9 -27.11 46.21 42.28
N LYS A 10 -26.11 45.33 42.45
CA LYS A 10 -25.04 45.11 41.47
C LYS A 10 -25.60 44.32 40.28
N LYS A 11 -25.84 44.99 39.16
CA LYS A 11 -26.24 44.35 37.89
C LYS A 11 -25.13 43.37 37.46
N LYS A 12 -25.35 42.06 37.61
CA LYS A 12 -24.43 41.01 37.16
C LYS A 12 -24.05 41.25 35.69
N ASN A 13 -22.75 41.32 35.40
CA ASN A 13 -22.22 41.58 34.06
C ASN A 13 -22.48 40.37 33.14
N ARG A 14 -23.66 40.35 32.49
CA ARG A 14 -24.08 39.25 31.59
C ARG A 14 -23.31 39.24 30.25
N LYS A 15 -22.36 40.14 30.01
CA LYS A 15 -21.57 40.15 28.76
C LYS A 15 -20.75 38.86 28.60
N GLY A 16 -20.10 38.37 29.65
CA GLY A 16 -19.36 37.10 29.61
C GLY A 16 -20.27 35.90 29.31
N LEU A 17 -21.48 35.87 29.89
CA LEU A 17 -22.46 34.81 29.64
C LEU A 17 -23.01 34.86 28.20
N LYS A 18 -23.22 36.05 27.64
CA LYS A 18 -23.62 36.22 26.23
C LYS A 18 -22.52 35.80 25.25
N ILE A 19 -21.26 36.10 25.56
CA ILE A 19 -20.10 35.68 24.76
C ILE A 19 -19.97 34.15 24.81
N LEU A 20 -20.06 33.55 26.00
CA LEU A 20 -20.03 32.09 26.14
C LEU A 20 -21.18 31.43 25.37
N PHE A 21 -22.39 31.97 25.47
CA PHE A 21 -23.54 31.47 24.71
C PHE A 21 -23.33 31.57 23.19
N LEU A 22 -22.76 32.67 22.69
CA LEU A 22 -22.44 32.85 21.27
C LEU A 22 -21.38 31.84 20.81
N ILE A 23 -20.34 31.61 21.62
CA ILE A 23 -19.31 30.61 21.33
C ILE A 23 -19.93 29.22 21.27
N CYS A 24 -20.78 28.85 22.24
CA CYS A 24 -21.49 27.57 22.22
C CYS A 24 -22.39 27.43 20.98
N LEU A 25 -23.10 28.50 20.59
CA LEU A 25 -23.93 28.50 19.38
C LEU A 25 -23.09 28.30 18.11
N LEU A 26 -21.94 28.96 18.01
CA LEU A 26 -21.02 28.80 16.88
C LEU A 26 -20.41 27.39 16.84
N ILE A 27 -20.07 26.80 17.99
CA ILE A 27 -19.58 25.42 18.07
C ILE A 27 -20.68 24.45 17.62
N LEU A 28 -21.92 24.63 18.09
CA LEU A 28 -23.05 23.78 17.66
C LEU A 28 -23.33 23.93 16.17
N LEU A 29 -23.26 25.16 15.63
CA LEU A 29 -23.40 25.40 14.20
C LEU A 29 -22.27 24.72 13.41
N ALA A 30 -21.02 24.82 13.88
CA ALA A 30 -19.88 24.16 13.26
C ALA A 30 -20.02 22.63 13.28
N ILE A 31 -20.47 22.05 14.40
CA ILE A 31 -20.78 20.61 14.49
C ILE A 31 -21.88 20.25 13.49
N GLY A 32 -22.97 21.02 13.44
CA GLY A 32 -24.07 20.80 12.50
C GLY A 32 -23.62 20.86 11.04
N LEU A 33 -22.81 21.85 10.68
CA LEU A 33 -22.22 21.95 9.34
C LEU A 33 -21.27 20.79 9.04
N TYR A 34 -20.49 20.33 10.02
CA TYR A 34 -19.56 19.20 9.87
C TYR A 34 -20.27 17.86 9.63
N GLN A 35 -21.55 17.73 10.00
CA GLN A 35 -22.37 16.55 9.66
C GLN A 35 -22.78 16.51 8.17
N ILE A 36 -22.69 17.63 7.45
CA ILE A 36 -23.01 17.66 6.02
C ILE A 36 -21.88 16.96 5.25
N PRO A 37 -22.14 15.89 4.47
CA PRO A 37 -21.09 15.10 3.82
C PRO A 37 -20.13 15.93 2.96
N ARG A 38 -20.65 16.90 2.20
CA ARG A 38 -19.81 17.81 1.39
C ARG A 38 -18.88 18.67 2.23
N VAL A 39 -19.34 19.17 3.38
CA VAL A 39 -18.53 19.98 4.29
C VAL A 39 -17.51 19.11 5.00
N ASN A 40 -17.94 17.96 5.51
CA ASN A 40 -17.05 16.96 6.09
C ASN A 40 -15.91 16.62 5.13
N ARG A 41 -16.22 16.38 3.85
CA ARG A 41 -15.22 16.06 2.83
C ARG A 41 -14.13 17.11 2.67
N VAL A 42 -14.49 18.38 2.71
CA VAL A 42 -13.56 19.49 2.53
C VAL A 42 -12.75 19.79 3.80
N VAL A 43 -13.29 19.48 4.98
CA VAL A 43 -12.74 19.93 6.26
C VAL A 43 -12.03 18.82 7.05
N SER A 44 -12.52 17.57 7.00
CA SER A 44 -12.06 16.49 7.88
C SER A 44 -10.56 16.22 7.74
N TRP A 45 -10.05 16.10 6.51
CA TRP A 45 -8.64 15.83 6.26
C TRP A 45 -7.73 17.00 6.69
N ARG A 46 -8.22 18.25 6.63
CA ARG A 46 -7.48 19.42 7.12
C ARG A 46 -7.36 19.39 8.64
N ILE A 47 -8.41 18.95 9.32
CA ILE A 47 -8.39 18.73 10.77
C ILE A 47 -7.42 17.59 11.11
N ASP A 48 -7.45 16.47 10.38
CA ASP A 48 -6.52 15.35 10.58
C ASP A 48 -5.07 15.78 10.36
N LEU A 49 -4.79 16.51 9.27
CA LEU A 49 -3.48 17.08 8.98
C LEU A 49 -3.00 18.00 10.11
N ALA A 50 -3.84 18.93 10.56
CA ALA A 50 -3.48 19.85 11.65
C ALA A 50 -3.23 19.11 12.97
N ARG A 51 -4.07 18.11 13.31
CA ARG A 51 -3.90 17.28 14.50
C ARG A 51 -2.62 16.46 14.43
N THR A 52 -2.34 15.87 13.27
CA THR A 52 -1.14 15.07 13.01
C THR A 52 0.10 15.96 13.14
N TYR A 53 0.12 17.11 12.47
CA TYR A 53 1.21 18.07 12.54
C TYR A 53 1.48 18.52 13.99
N ILE A 54 0.44 18.93 14.73
CA ILE A 54 0.58 19.33 16.14
C ILE A 54 1.11 18.18 17.00
N HIS A 55 0.57 16.97 16.83
CA HIS A 55 1.05 15.82 17.58
C HIS A 55 2.53 15.53 17.30
N ARG A 56 2.97 15.71 16.05
CA ARG A 56 4.34 15.48 15.58
C ARG A 56 5.33 16.55 16.03
N LEU A 57 4.86 17.77 16.30
CA LEU A 57 5.70 18.79 16.95
C LEU A 57 6.18 18.34 18.34
N PHE A 58 5.36 17.56 19.05
CA PHE A 58 5.70 17.05 20.39
C PHE A 58 6.24 15.60 20.37
N ASN A 59 6.02 14.87 19.27
CA ASN A 59 6.44 13.47 19.09
C ASN A 59 6.99 13.32 17.66
N PRO A 60 8.21 13.82 17.40
CA PRO A 60 8.81 13.72 16.06
C PRO A 60 9.00 12.25 15.69
N VAL A 61 8.82 11.94 14.41
CA VAL A 61 9.08 10.61 13.89
C VAL A 61 10.46 10.60 13.27
N SER A 62 11.28 9.67 13.73
CA SER A 62 12.57 9.39 13.11
C SER A 62 12.39 8.60 11.81
N ASP A 63 13.51 8.36 11.13
CA ASP A 63 13.59 7.36 10.08
C ASP A 63 13.08 5.99 10.55
N LEU A 64 12.70 5.16 9.58
CA LEU A 64 12.31 3.78 9.83
C LEU A 64 13.41 3.10 10.67
N PRO A 65 13.07 2.45 11.81
CA PRO A 65 14.08 1.90 12.71
C PRO A 65 15.01 0.90 11.98
N ALA A 66 16.32 1.09 12.12
CA ALA A 66 17.30 0.10 11.68
C ALA A 66 17.07 -1.26 12.39
N PRO A 67 17.45 -2.39 11.78
CA PRO A 67 17.30 -3.68 12.43
C PRO A 67 18.21 -3.77 13.67
N VAL A 68 17.72 -4.45 14.70
CA VAL A 68 18.54 -4.84 15.85
C VAL A 68 19.46 -5.95 15.34
N VAL A 69 20.69 -5.57 14.97
CA VAL A 69 21.70 -6.52 14.49
C VAL A 69 22.02 -7.50 15.62
N SER A 70 21.35 -8.64 15.61
CA SER A 70 21.85 -9.81 16.32
C SER A 70 23.12 -10.22 15.59
N ARG A 71 24.29 -9.95 16.20
CA ARG A 71 25.55 -10.55 15.76
C ARG A 71 25.48 -12.05 15.99
N ILE A 72 24.76 -12.75 15.12
CA ILE A 72 24.97 -14.17 14.94
C ILE A 72 26.20 -14.23 14.05
N SER A 73 27.35 -14.49 14.65
CA SER A 73 28.55 -14.86 13.91
C SER A 73 28.15 -15.92 12.89
N ALA A 74 28.34 -15.62 11.60
CA ALA A 74 28.11 -16.59 10.55
C ALA A 74 28.82 -17.91 10.94
N PRO A 75 28.14 -19.07 10.89
CA PRO A 75 28.86 -20.32 10.78
C PRO A 75 29.77 -20.18 9.55
N GLY A 76 31.06 -20.47 9.74
CA GLY A 76 32.07 -20.25 8.72
C GLY A 76 31.63 -20.76 7.35
N THR A 77 31.98 -20.00 6.32
CA THR A 77 31.79 -20.35 4.92
C THR A 77 32.11 -21.83 4.72
N PRO A 78 31.15 -22.69 4.30
CA PRO A 78 31.52 -24.03 3.91
C PRO A 78 32.44 -23.89 2.71
N THR A 79 33.69 -24.33 2.88
CA THR A 79 34.61 -24.53 1.77
C THR A 79 33.95 -25.58 0.89
N ILE A 80 33.42 -25.15 -0.26
CA ILE A 80 32.91 -26.07 -1.27
C ILE A 80 34.13 -26.83 -1.79
N THR A 81 34.32 -28.05 -1.30
CA THR A 81 35.24 -29.01 -1.93
C THR A 81 34.66 -29.33 -3.30
N ALA A 82 35.33 -28.89 -4.36
CA ALA A 82 34.98 -29.22 -5.73
C ALA A 82 34.97 -30.75 -5.90
N ILE A 83 33.78 -31.30 -6.14
CA ILE A 83 33.62 -32.69 -6.56
C ILE A 83 33.98 -32.74 -8.06
N PRO A 84 34.79 -33.71 -8.52
CA PRO A 84 35.06 -33.87 -9.95
C PRO A 84 33.76 -34.14 -10.70
N ALA A 85 33.43 -33.31 -11.68
CA ALA A 85 32.27 -33.49 -12.53
C ALA A 85 32.38 -34.83 -13.28
N THR A 86 31.51 -35.78 -12.91
CA THR A 86 31.29 -36.98 -13.73
C THR A 86 30.37 -36.57 -14.88
N ILE A 87 30.97 -36.37 -16.05
CA ILE A 87 30.27 -36.13 -17.32
C ILE A 87 29.46 -37.38 -17.68
N THR A 88 28.20 -37.38 -17.27
CA THR A 88 27.18 -38.28 -17.84
C THR A 88 26.60 -37.56 -19.05
N PRO A 89 26.57 -38.17 -20.25
CA PRO A 89 25.95 -37.54 -21.41
C PRO A 89 24.44 -37.39 -21.16
N THR A 90 24.01 -36.15 -20.91
CA THR A 90 22.59 -35.78 -20.89
C THR A 90 22.00 -36.10 -22.27
N PRO A 91 20.84 -36.78 -22.37
CA PRO A 91 20.15 -36.91 -23.64
C PRO A 91 19.87 -35.50 -24.19
N LEU A 92 20.17 -35.32 -25.48
CA LEU A 92 19.94 -34.08 -26.21
C LEU A 92 18.42 -33.81 -26.21
N VAL A 93 17.94 -33.02 -25.26
CA VAL A 93 16.56 -32.52 -25.30
C VAL A 93 16.51 -31.52 -26.44
N SER A 94 15.72 -31.84 -27.46
CA SER A 94 15.44 -30.92 -28.56
C SER A 94 14.92 -29.60 -27.97
N PRO A 95 15.45 -28.43 -28.35
CA PRO A 95 14.92 -27.18 -27.85
C PRO A 95 13.45 -27.10 -28.27
N THR A 96 12.54 -27.04 -27.29
CA THR A 96 11.18 -26.58 -27.52
C THR A 96 11.30 -25.27 -28.29
N PRO A 97 10.63 -25.09 -29.45
CA PRO A 97 10.74 -23.86 -30.20
C PRO A 97 10.36 -22.69 -29.30
N THR A 98 11.35 -21.84 -28.99
CA THR A 98 11.12 -20.55 -28.36
C THR A 98 10.20 -19.79 -29.31
N GLN A 99 8.94 -19.59 -28.91
CA GLN A 99 8.05 -18.71 -29.66
C GLN A 99 8.72 -17.35 -29.71
N VAL A 100 9.16 -16.93 -30.90
CA VAL A 100 9.64 -15.57 -31.11
C VAL A 100 8.46 -14.66 -30.75
N PRO A 101 8.62 -13.72 -29.79
CA PRO A 101 7.53 -12.83 -29.42
C PRO A 101 6.97 -12.17 -30.68
N THR A 102 5.65 -12.16 -30.82
CA THR A 102 5.02 -11.42 -31.91
C THR A 102 5.44 -9.96 -31.78
N PRO A 103 6.03 -9.34 -32.80
CA PRO A 103 6.43 -7.94 -32.72
C PRO A 103 5.21 -7.07 -32.39
N ILE A 104 5.27 -6.36 -31.26
CA ILE A 104 4.24 -5.37 -30.91
C ILE A 104 4.54 -4.04 -31.62
N PRO A 105 3.53 -3.19 -31.89
CA PRO A 105 3.76 -1.85 -32.43
C PRO A 105 4.70 -1.04 -31.52
N SER A 106 5.50 -0.14 -32.10
CA SER A 106 6.39 0.75 -31.35
C SER A 106 5.66 1.86 -30.59
N GLU A 107 4.36 2.03 -30.85
CA GLU A 107 3.48 2.97 -30.16
C GLU A 107 2.06 2.40 -30.14
N VAL A 108 1.42 2.47 -28.98
CA VAL A 108 0.02 2.09 -28.79
C VAL A 108 -0.63 3.10 -27.85
N VAL A 109 -1.83 3.55 -28.20
CA VAL A 109 -2.66 4.40 -27.34
C VAL A 109 -4.06 3.78 -27.29
N LEU A 110 -4.45 3.32 -26.11
CA LEU A 110 -5.82 2.84 -25.86
C LEU A 110 -6.75 4.04 -25.69
N THR A 111 -8.03 3.84 -25.98
CA THR A 111 -9.05 4.85 -25.68
C THR A 111 -9.20 4.98 -24.16
N ALA A 112 -8.56 5.99 -23.58
CA ALA A 112 -8.62 6.24 -22.14
C ALA A 112 -10.07 6.55 -21.68
N PRO A 113 -10.45 6.17 -20.45
CA PRO A 113 -11.72 6.58 -19.86
C PRO A 113 -11.82 8.10 -19.80
N ALA A 114 -13.03 8.65 -20.01
CA ALA A 114 -13.24 10.09 -19.91
C ALA A 114 -12.93 10.59 -18.49
N TYR A 115 -12.08 11.60 -18.38
CA TYR A 115 -11.68 12.20 -17.10
C TYR A 115 -12.45 13.50 -16.83
N ASP A 116 -13.10 13.56 -15.68
CA ASP A 116 -13.74 14.74 -15.11
C ASP A 116 -13.02 15.11 -13.82
N GLU A 117 -12.40 16.28 -13.75
CA GLU A 117 -11.59 16.68 -12.58
C GLU A 117 -12.40 16.77 -11.28
N VAL A 118 -13.72 17.03 -11.34
CA VAL A 118 -14.57 17.12 -10.15
C VAL A 118 -14.93 15.74 -9.62
N ARG A 119 -15.15 14.76 -10.50
CA ARG A 119 -15.51 13.38 -10.11
C ARG A 119 -14.28 12.49 -9.87
N ASP A 120 -13.30 12.58 -10.76
CA ASP A 120 -12.24 11.58 -10.92
C ASP A 120 -10.94 11.99 -10.22
N LYS A 121 -10.80 13.26 -9.80
CA LYS A 121 -9.71 13.65 -8.90
C LYS A 121 -9.88 12.93 -7.57
N GLN A 122 -8.83 12.25 -7.12
CA GLN A 122 -8.90 11.42 -5.92
C GLN A 122 -9.25 12.24 -4.67
N ASP A 123 -10.13 11.71 -3.83
CA ASP A 123 -10.33 12.19 -2.46
C ASP A 123 -9.13 11.77 -1.59
N TRP A 124 -9.12 12.27 -0.36
CA TRP A 124 -8.12 11.94 0.65
C TRP A 124 -7.91 10.42 0.81
N ASN A 125 -6.65 9.99 0.64
CA ASN A 125 -6.22 8.59 0.71
C ASN A 125 -7.00 7.64 -0.22
N ASN A 126 -7.40 8.10 -1.40
CA ASN A 126 -8.30 7.35 -2.28
C ASN A 126 -7.71 6.99 -3.65
N CYS A 127 -6.37 7.00 -3.80
CA CYS A 127 -5.70 6.72 -5.07
C CYS A 127 -6.07 5.35 -5.66
N GLY A 128 -6.11 4.28 -4.85
CA GLY A 128 -6.52 2.94 -5.27
C GLY A 128 -7.96 2.92 -5.81
N PRO A 129 -8.98 3.28 -5.00
CA PRO A 129 -10.37 3.33 -5.46
C PRO A 129 -10.61 4.28 -6.65
N ALA A 130 -9.94 5.43 -6.70
CA ALA A 130 -10.07 6.36 -7.82
C ALA A 130 -9.48 5.81 -9.12
N THR A 131 -8.31 5.19 -9.05
CA THR A 131 -7.66 4.58 -10.22
C THR A 131 -8.42 3.34 -10.69
N LEU A 132 -8.95 2.53 -9.76
CA LEU A 132 -9.82 1.40 -10.11
C LEU A 132 -11.12 1.91 -10.76
N ALA A 133 -11.70 3.02 -10.31
CA ALA A 133 -12.87 3.61 -10.96
C ALA A 133 -12.58 3.98 -12.43
N LEU A 134 -11.45 4.63 -12.71
CA LEU A 134 -11.02 4.90 -14.09
C LEU A 134 -10.86 3.59 -14.89
N THR A 135 -10.24 2.58 -14.29
CA THR A 135 -10.03 1.26 -14.91
C THR A 135 -11.35 0.57 -15.26
N LEU A 136 -12.33 0.55 -14.36
CA LEU A 136 -13.65 -0.04 -14.61
C LEU A 136 -14.44 0.75 -15.67
N ARG A 137 -14.29 2.08 -15.69
CA ARG A 137 -14.93 2.95 -16.68
C ARG A 137 -14.39 2.75 -18.10
N TYR A 138 -13.14 2.28 -18.25
CA TYR A 138 -12.63 1.80 -19.55
C TYR A 138 -13.52 0.67 -20.12
N TYR A 139 -14.08 -0.17 -19.25
CA TYR A 139 -14.98 -1.27 -19.61
C TYR A 139 -16.47 -0.89 -19.62
N GLY A 140 -16.80 0.39 -19.44
CA GLY A 140 -18.17 0.90 -19.47
C GLY A 140 -18.92 0.87 -18.13
N TRP A 141 -18.23 0.67 -17.01
CA TRP A 141 -18.82 0.92 -15.69
C TRP A 141 -19.16 2.42 -15.52
N GLU A 142 -20.18 2.77 -14.73
CA GLU A 142 -20.66 4.16 -14.60
C GLU A 142 -20.47 4.78 -13.20
N GLY A 143 -19.96 4.00 -12.23
CA GLY A 143 -19.77 4.47 -10.86
C GLY A 143 -18.54 5.35 -10.66
N ASP A 144 -18.23 5.65 -9.40
CA ASP A 144 -17.10 6.49 -9.01
C ASP A 144 -16.24 5.89 -7.88
N GLN A 145 -15.19 6.62 -7.52
CA GLN A 145 -14.25 6.22 -6.47
C GLN A 145 -14.91 5.96 -5.10
N TYR A 146 -16.07 6.55 -4.80
CA TYR A 146 -16.79 6.38 -3.54
C TYR A 146 -17.61 5.09 -3.52
N ASP A 147 -18.08 4.64 -4.69
CA ASP A 147 -18.71 3.32 -4.83
C ASP A 147 -17.74 2.18 -4.53
N ILE A 148 -16.46 2.37 -4.85
CA ILE A 148 -15.42 1.41 -4.53
C ILE A 148 -14.98 1.57 -3.07
N ALA A 149 -14.66 2.80 -2.65
CA ALA A 149 -14.14 3.08 -1.31
C ALA A 149 -15.07 2.60 -0.19
N LYS A 150 -16.40 2.66 -0.37
CA LYS A 150 -17.36 2.17 0.64
C LYS A 150 -17.28 0.67 0.93
N ILE A 151 -16.65 -0.10 0.04
CA ILE A 151 -16.49 -1.54 0.15
C ILE A 151 -15.07 -1.90 0.61
N VAL A 152 -14.06 -1.30 -0.02
CA VAL A 152 -12.66 -1.70 0.21
C VAL A 152 -11.99 -0.96 1.36
N LYS A 153 -12.54 0.19 1.79
CA LYS A 153 -11.98 0.95 2.90
C LYS A 153 -12.83 0.76 4.15
N PRO A 154 -12.25 0.26 5.27
CA PRO A 154 -12.98 0.13 6.53
C PRO A 154 -13.35 1.50 7.10
N THR A 155 -12.50 2.50 6.90
CA THR A 155 -12.76 3.88 7.27
C THR A 155 -12.26 4.84 6.20
N ARG A 156 -12.79 6.07 6.17
CA ARG A 156 -12.28 7.10 5.22
C ARG A 156 -10.81 7.45 5.46
N ASP A 157 -10.35 7.32 6.71
CA ASP A 157 -8.98 7.62 7.12
C ASP A 157 -8.01 6.47 6.87
N ASP A 158 -8.51 5.33 6.38
CA ASP A 158 -7.65 4.27 5.86
C ASP A 158 -6.74 4.84 4.75
N ARG A 159 -5.45 4.61 4.91
CA ARG A 159 -4.37 5.25 4.14
C ARG A 159 -3.80 4.33 3.07
N ASN A 160 -4.21 3.07 3.04
CA ASN A 160 -3.72 2.06 2.12
C ASN A 160 -4.89 1.19 1.68
N VAL A 161 -5.03 0.95 0.37
CA VAL A 161 -5.90 -0.10 -0.14
C VAL A 161 -5.00 -1.04 -0.91
N ASN A 162 -4.87 -2.27 -0.40
CA ASN A 162 -4.01 -3.29 -0.96
C ASN A 162 -4.53 -3.78 -2.32
N VAL A 163 -3.63 -4.28 -3.16
CA VAL A 163 -3.98 -4.83 -4.48
C VAL A 163 -5.05 -5.93 -4.40
N ASP A 164 -4.99 -6.77 -3.37
CA ASP A 164 -5.96 -7.84 -3.13
C ASP A 164 -7.38 -7.29 -2.85
N GLU A 165 -7.51 -6.14 -2.18
CA GLU A 165 -8.80 -5.51 -1.87
C GLU A 165 -9.43 -4.91 -3.13
N LEU A 166 -8.60 -4.34 -4.02
CA LEU A 166 -9.04 -3.84 -5.32
C LEU A 166 -9.50 -4.99 -6.23
N VAL A 167 -8.75 -6.09 -6.27
CA VAL A 167 -9.11 -7.30 -7.02
C VAL A 167 -10.38 -7.94 -6.44
N TYR A 168 -10.49 -8.02 -5.11
CA TYR A 168 -11.70 -8.46 -4.41
C TYR A 168 -12.93 -7.65 -4.82
N TYR A 169 -12.81 -6.32 -4.93
CA TYR A 169 -13.93 -5.50 -5.41
C TYR A 169 -14.38 -5.92 -6.80
N VAL A 170 -13.46 -6.14 -7.74
CA VAL A 170 -13.82 -6.54 -9.11
C VAL A 170 -14.56 -7.89 -9.10
N HIS A 171 -14.02 -8.90 -8.44
CA HIS A 171 -14.63 -10.24 -8.40
C HIS A 171 -16.05 -10.24 -7.79
N ASN A 172 -16.28 -9.41 -6.77
CA ASN A 172 -17.51 -9.50 -5.98
C ASN A 172 -18.56 -8.43 -6.34
N TYR A 173 -18.13 -7.30 -6.91
CA TYR A 173 -18.99 -6.14 -7.15
C TYR A 173 -19.02 -5.69 -8.62
N SER A 174 -18.20 -6.30 -9.49
CA SER A 174 -18.17 -6.03 -10.93
C SER A 174 -18.38 -7.32 -11.73
N GLY A 175 -19.51 -8.01 -11.52
CA GLY A 175 -19.74 -9.41 -11.93
C GLY A 175 -19.70 -9.76 -13.43
N TRP A 176 -19.33 -8.82 -14.31
CA TRP A 176 -19.06 -9.06 -15.74
C TRP A 176 -17.58 -8.83 -16.11
N LEU A 177 -16.74 -8.54 -15.13
CA LEU A 177 -15.30 -8.38 -15.25
C LEU A 177 -14.61 -9.37 -14.31
N ASN A 178 -13.37 -9.67 -14.65
CA ASN A 178 -12.44 -10.39 -13.79
C ASN A 178 -11.22 -9.50 -13.54
N ALA A 179 -10.47 -9.78 -12.48
CA ALA A 179 -9.23 -9.09 -12.19
C ALA A 179 -8.17 -10.06 -11.67
N GLU A 180 -6.93 -9.77 -12.03
CA GLU A 180 -5.75 -10.52 -11.60
C GLU A 180 -4.62 -9.53 -11.36
N PHE A 181 -3.68 -9.86 -10.48
CA PHE A 181 -2.45 -9.09 -10.34
C PHE A 181 -1.22 -9.99 -10.37
N ARG A 182 -0.09 -9.43 -10.77
CA ARG A 182 1.21 -10.11 -10.79
C ARG A 182 2.28 -9.14 -10.29
N VAL A 183 3.44 -9.67 -9.95
CA VAL A 183 4.58 -8.91 -9.42
C VAL A 183 5.82 -9.14 -10.28
N GLY A 184 6.87 -8.36 -10.07
CA GLY A 184 8.11 -8.45 -10.84
C GLY A 184 7.92 -8.15 -12.33
N GLY A 185 6.95 -7.28 -12.68
CA GLY A 185 6.78 -6.84 -14.05
C GLY A 185 7.96 -6.01 -14.55
N ASP A 186 7.99 -5.70 -15.84
CA ASP A 186 8.97 -4.81 -16.46
C ASP A 186 8.29 -3.95 -17.55
N VAL A 187 9.06 -3.02 -18.13
CA VAL A 187 8.56 -2.12 -19.19
C VAL A 187 7.99 -2.90 -20.37
N GLU A 188 8.64 -3.98 -20.80
CA GLU A 188 8.20 -4.76 -21.96
C GLU A 188 6.91 -5.54 -21.66
N ARG A 189 6.76 -6.06 -20.45
CA ARG A 189 5.54 -6.71 -19.95
C ARG A 189 4.34 -5.76 -20.02
N ILE A 190 4.51 -4.52 -19.55
CA ILE A 190 3.45 -3.50 -19.65
C ILE A 190 3.13 -3.18 -21.10
N LYS A 191 4.14 -2.99 -21.96
CA LYS A 191 3.92 -2.73 -23.39
C LYS A 191 3.15 -3.85 -24.08
N GLN A 192 3.44 -5.11 -23.76
CA GLN A 192 2.73 -6.27 -24.32
C GLN A 192 1.25 -6.27 -23.91
N LEU A 193 0.95 -5.99 -22.63
CA LEU A 193 -0.43 -5.90 -22.13
C LEU A 193 -1.21 -4.77 -22.81
N ILE A 194 -0.60 -3.59 -22.93
CA ILE A 194 -1.19 -2.43 -23.61
C ILE A 194 -1.41 -2.74 -25.10
N ALA A 195 -0.44 -3.34 -25.78
CA ALA A 195 -0.57 -3.75 -27.18
C ALA A 195 -1.66 -4.79 -27.41
N ALA A 196 -1.96 -5.61 -26.41
CA ALA A 196 -3.07 -6.56 -26.41
C ALA A 196 -4.43 -5.96 -26.03
N GLY A 197 -4.50 -4.65 -25.75
CA GLY A 197 -5.74 -3.94 -25.47
C GLY A 197 -6.14 -3.88 -23.99
N PHE A 198 -5.21 -4.19 -23.07
CA PHE A 198 -5.47 -4.13 -21.62
C PHE A 198 -4.79 -2.92 -21.00
N PRO A 199 -5.53 -1.92 -20.49
CA PRO A 199 -4.93 -0.89 -19.66
C PRO A 199 -4.44 -1.53 -18.36
N VAL A 200 -3.32 -1.05 -17.83
CA VAL A 200 -2.66 -1.69 -16.69
C VAL A 200 -2.59 -0.74 -15.53
N MET A 201 -3.15 -1.14 -14.39
CA MET A 201 -3.06 -0.39 -13.16
C MET A 201 -1.81 -0.83 -12.39
N ILE A 202 -1.01 0.11 -11.90
CA ILE A 202 0.19 -0.19 -11.10
C ILE A 202 0.16 0.60 -9.79
N GLU A 203 0.91 0.12 -8.80
CA GLU A 203 1.25 0.87 -7.59
C GLU A 203 2.71 1.28 -7.65
N GLU A 204 3.01 2.57 -7.47
CA GLU A 204 4.37 3.10 -7.50
C GLU A 204 4.61 4.11 -6.38
N SER A 205 5.87 4.50 -6.19
CA SER A 205 6.18 5.64 -5.32
C SER A 205 5.89 6.97 -5.99
N PHE A 206 5.32 7.89 -5.23
CA PHE A 206 4.99 9.26 -5.61
C PHE A 206 5.52 10.24 -4.56
N THR A 207 6.03 11.38 -5.02
CA THR A 207 6.40 12.49 -4.14
C THR A 207 5.21 13.44 -4.00
N THR A 208 4.61 13.46 -2.81
CA THR A 208 3.49 14.36 -2.52
C THR A 208 3.96 15.78 -2.24
N ASP A 209 3.17 16.78 -2.66
CA ASP A 209 3.38 18.18 -2.30
C ASP A 209 2.89 18.52 -0.87
N ARG A 210 2.27 17.54 -0.20
CA ARG A 210 1.66 17.71 1.12
C ARG A 210 2.65 17.33 2.21
N GLN A 211 3.16 18.33 2.92
CA GLN A 211 3.97 18.09 4.11
C GLN A 211 3.08 17.83 5.33
N TYR A 212 3.13 16.61 5.88
CA TYR A 212 2.31 16.18 7.02
C TYR A 212 2.96 16.47 8.37
N TRP A 213 4.29 16.54 8.42
CA TRP A 213 5.08 16.91 9.60
C TRP A 213 6.43 17.58 9.20
N PRO A 214 7.15 18.24 10.13
CA PRO A 214 8.35 19.01 9.79
C PRO A 214 9.45 18.22 9.04
N GLU A 215 9.64 16.94 9.37
CA GLU A 215 10.70 16.05 8.83
C GLU A 215 10.11 14.94 7.95
N ASP A 216 9.06 15.30 7.21
CA ASP A 216 8.37 14.39 6.31
C ASP A 216 9.17 14.17 5.02
N ASP A 217 9.45 12.91 4.69
CA ASP A 217 10.18 12.51 3.48
C ASP A 217 9.36 12.65 2.18
N LEU A 218 8.08 13.03 2.28
CA LEU A 218 7.12 13.21 1.19
C LEU A 218 6.89 11.98 0.30
N TRP A 219 7.48 10.83 0.65
CA TRP A 219 7.31 9.59 -0.09
C TRP A 219 5.95 8.97 0.24
N SER A 220 5.21 8.56 -0.79
CA SER A 220 3.93 7.86 -0.65
C SER A 220 3.77 6.79 -1.73
N GLY A 221 3.04 5.72 -1.43
CA GLY A 221 2.43 4.90 -2.47
C GLY A 221 1.36 5.68 -3.22
N HIS A 222 1.21 5.35 -4.51
CA HIS A 222 0.23 5.94 -5.41
C HIS A 222 -0.12 4.96 -6.51
N TYR A 223 -1.39 4.97 -6.91
CA TYR A 223 -1.88 4.15 -8.01
C TYR A 223 -2.05 5.01 -9.25
N LEU A 224 -1.72 4.45 -10.41
CA LEU A 224 -1.98 5.07 -11.70
C LEU A 224 -2.42 4.02 -12.73
N LEU A 225 -3.08 4.47 -13.79
CA LEU A 225 -3.55 3.62 -14.88
C LEU A 225 -2.78 3.91 -16.16
N ILE A 226 -2.01 2.94 -16.65
CA ILE A 226 -1.27 3.02 -17.91
C ILE A 226 -2.23 2.69 -19.06
N THR A 227 -2.31 3.57 -20.05
CA THR A 227 -3.21 3.44 -21.22
C THR A 227 -2.50 3.53 -22.56
N GLY A 228 -1.17 3.71 -22.57
CA GLY A 228 -0.42 3.80 -23.83
C GLY A 228 1.08 3.82 -23.61
N PHE A 229 1.84 3.65 -24.68
CA PHE A 229 3.30 3.78 -24.70
C PHE A 229 3.78 4.30 -26.06
N ASN A 230 4.95 4.92 -26.07
CA ASN A 230 5.64 5.37 -27.28
C ASN A 230 7.15 5.15 -27.14
N ASP A 231 7.70 4.25 -27.95
CA ASP A 231 9.12 3.86 -27.90
C ASP A 231 10.05 4.94 -28.46
N ALA A 232 9.56 5.83 -29.34
CA ALA A 232 10.35 6.93 -29.87
C ALA A 232 10.66 7.98 -28.78
N THR A 233 9.71 8.22 -27.87
CA THR A 233 9.89 9.12 -26.72
C THR A 233 10.30 8.39 -25.44
N ARG A 234 10.24 7.05 -25.42
CA ARG A 234 10.44 6.19 -24.24
C ARG A 234 9.50 6.58 -23.10
N THR A 235 8.22 6.73 -23.39
CA THR A 235 7.22 7.19 -22.41
C THR A 235 5.97 6.33 -22.40
N PHE A 236 5.42 6.12 -21.19
CA PHE A 236 4.05 5.67 -21.00
C PHE A 236 3.09 6.86 -20.97
N ILE A 237 1.86 6.63 -21.45
CA ILE A 237 0.72 7.53 -21.25
C ILE A 237 -0.07 6.98 -20.06
N VAL A 238 -0.23 7.80 -19.02
CA VAL A 238 -0.87 7.39 -17.78
C VAL A 238 -2.04 8.31 -17.41
N GLN A 239 -3.05 7.73 -16.78
CA GLN A 239 -4.15 8.44 -16.15
C GLN A 239 -3.85 8.48 -14.65
N ASP A 240 -3.64 9.68 -14.13
CA ASP A 240 -3.28 9.91 -12.73
C ASP A 240 -4.42 10.67 -12.04
N THR A 241 -4.98 10.12 -10.98
CA THR A 241 -6.13 10.72 -10.28
C THR A 241 -5.74 11.88 -9.37
N GLU A 242 -4.46 12.12 -9.10
CA GLU A 242 -3.98 13.32 -8.41
C GLU A 242 -3.57 14.42 -9.40
N LEU A 243 -2.82 14.04 -10.46
CA LEU A 243 -2.22 14.97 -11.42
C LEU A 243 -3.07 15.26 -12.67
N GLY A 244 -3.99 14.35 -13.02
CA GLY A 244 -4.90 14.47 -14.16
C GLY A 244 -4.63 13.46 -15.28
N ALA A 245 -5.47 13.52 -16.31
CA ALA A 245 -5.44 12.58 -17.44
C ALA A 245 -4.22 12.76 -18.38
N ASN A 246 -3.85 11.67 -19.06
CA ASN A 246 -2.85 11.62 -20.13
C ASN A 246 -1.48 12.22 -19.77
N GLN A 247 -1.00 11.99 -18.53
CA GLN A 247 0.37 12.33 -18.18
C GLN A 247 1.34 11.47 -19.00
N SER A 248 2.51 12.03 -19.30
CA SER A 248 3.59 11.31 -19.99
C SER A 248 4.73 11.06 -19.00
N ILE A 249 5.03 9.79 -18.75
CA ILE A 249 6.08 9.38 -17.81
C ILE A 249 7.13 8.56 -18.56
N ASN A 250 8.40 8.93 -18.41
CA ASN A 250 9.51 8.19 -19.01
C ASN A 250 9.62 6.76 -18.43
N TYR A 251 9.96 5.78 -19.28
CA TYR A 251 10.07 4.38 -18.90
C TYR A 251 10.97 4.14 -17.68
N ASP A 252 12.15 4.77 -17.65
CA ASP A 252 13.14 4.55 -16.59
C ASP A 252 12.71 5.21 -15.27
N ILE A 253 11.97 6.32 -15.35
CA ILE A 253 11.39 6.99 -14.18
C ILE A 253 10.26 6.15 -13.58
N LEU A 254 9.33 5.66 -14.42
CA LEU A 254 8.24 4.80 -13.99
C LEU A 254 8.79 3.52 -13.37
N ASP A 255 9.73 2.82 -14.04
CA ASP A 255 10.30 1.57 -13.52
C ASP A 255 10.97 1.76 -12.16
N LYS A 256 11.71 2.85 -11.98
CA LYS A 256 12.35 3.19 -10.69
C LYS A 256 11.32 3.38 -9.58
N ASN A 257 10.23 4.09 -9.85
CA ASN A 257 9.19 4.33 -8.85
C ASN A 257 8.39 3.06 -8.56
N TRP A 258 8.10 2.30 -9.60
CA TRP A 258 7.35 1.04 -9.57
C TRP A 258 8.10 -0.08 -8.82
N GLN A 259 9.44 -0.08 -8.86
CA GLN A 259 10.28 -1.00 -8.09
C GLN A 259 9.96 -0.97 -6.60
N SER A 260 9.58 0.18 -6.03
CA SER A 260 9.29 0.28 -4.60
C SER A 260 8.11 -0.58 -4.13
N PHE A 261 7.25 -1.06 -5.05
CA PHE A 261 6.12 -1.94 -4.80
C PHE A 261 6.26 -3.29 -5.53
N ASN A 262 7.49 -3.81 -5.61
CA ASN A 262 7.80 -5.09 -6.26
C ASN A 262 7.28 -5.19 -7.71
N ARG A 263 7.20 -4.05 -8.40
CA ARG A 263 6.65 -3.93 -9.76
C ARG A 263 5.32 -4.65 -9.91
N VAL A 264 4.39 -4.39 -8.99
CA VAL A 264 3.04 -4.96 -9.00
C VAL A 264 2.16 -4.33 -10.09
N TYR A 265 1.43 -5.16 -10.82
CA TYR A 265 0.48 -4.71 -11.85
C TYR A 265 -0.82 -5.49 -11.78
N ILE A 266 -1.93 -4.77 -11.94
CA ILE A 266 -3.30 -5.28 -11.91
C ILE A 266 -3.87 -5.20 -13.33
N MET A 267 -4.49 -6.30 -13.76
CA MET A 267 -5.20 -6.42 -15.02
C MET A 267 -6.67 -6.65 -14.71
N VAL A 268 -7.52 -5.74 -15.17
CA VAL A 268 -8.97 -5.94 -15.21
C VAL A 268 -9.34 -6.33 -16.63
N TYR A 269 -10.23 -7.30 -16.80
CA TYR A 269 -10.57 -7.81 -18.13
C TYR A 269 -11.98 -8.42 -18.18
N ARG A 270 -12.53 -8.57 -19.40
CA ARG A 270 -13.75 -9.36 -19.60
C ARG A 270 -13.38 -10.84 -19.66
N PRO A 271 -14.17 -11.76 -19.07
CA PRO A 271 -13.85 -13.20 -19.05
C PRO A 271 -13.51 -13.80 -20.42
N GLU A 272 -14.14 -13.34 -21.50
CA GLU A 272 -13.86 -13.80 -22.87
C GLU A 272 -12.45 -13.46 -23.39
N HIS A 273 -11.73 -12.55 -22.72
CA HIS A 273 -10.38 -12.13 -23.08
C HIS A 273 -9.28 -12.79 -22.23
N GLU A 274 -9.64 -13.69 -21.31
CA GLU A 274 -8.68 -14.36 -20.42
C GLU A 274 -7.58 -15.12 -21.18
N GLU A 275 -7.95 -15.83 -22.26
CA GLU A 275 -6.98 -16.56 -23.08
C GLU A 275 -5.98 -15.62 -23.78
N ILE A 276 -6.37 -14.37 -24.08
CA ILE A 276 -5.43 -13.38 -24.62
C ILE A 276 -4.42 -12.99 -23.53
N LEU A 277 -4.87 -12.73 -22.30
CA LEU A 277 -3.97 -12.44 -21.18
C LEU A 277 -3.04 -13.60 -20.86
N LYS A 278 -3.54 -14.84 -20.85
CA LYS A 278 -2.71 -16.05 -20.69
C LYS A 278 -1.60 -16.12 -21.73
N ASN A 279 -1.93 -15.86 -22.99
CA ASN A 279 -0.95 -15.86 -24.07
C ASN A 279 0.08 -14.73 -23.94
N VAL A 280 -0.36 -13.53 -23.52
CA VAL A 280 0.54 -12.39 -23.28
C VAL A 280 1.48 -12.69 -22.11
N LEU A 281 0.93 -13.15 -20.99
CA LEU A 281 1.68 -13.43 -19.77
C LEU A 281 2.58 -14.67 -19.89
N GLY A 282 2.18 -15.65 -20.68
CA GLY A 282 2.89 -16.91 -20.82
C GLY A 282 2.97 -17.62 -19.48
N GLU A 283 4.18 -18.00 -19.06
CA GLU A 283 4.42 -18.64 -17.77
C GLU A 283 4.03 -17.77 -16.57
N ASP A 284 4.09 -16.43 -16.70
CA ASP A 284 3.67 -15.51 -15.62
C ASP A 284 2.15 -15.49 -15.40
N TRP A 285 1.35 -16.19 -16.23
CA TRP A 285 -0.04 -16.42 -15.90
C TRP A 285 -0.18 -17.28 -14.65
N ASP A 286 0.71 -18.25 -14.44
CA ASP A 286 0.71 -19.00 -13.18
C ASP A 286 1.29 -18.12 -12.07
N VAL A 287 0.55 -17.98 -10.97
CA VAL A 287 0.91 -17.06 -9.88
C VAL A 287 2.21 -17.50 -9.19
N GLU A 288 2.38 -18.81 -8.98
CA GLU A 288 3.60 -19.33 -8.35
C GLU A 288 4.80 -19.10 -9.26
N LYS A 289 4.64 -19.38 -10.56
CA LYS A 289 5.69 -19.16 -11.55
C LYS A 289 6.07 -17.69 -11.69
N ASN A 290 5.09 -16.78 -11.69
CA ASN A 290 5.35 -15.34 -11.66
C ASN A 290 6.14 -14.93 -10.41
N ARG A 291 5.82 -15.48 -9.24
CA ARG A 291 6.56 -15.20 -8.00
C ARG A 291 7.98 -15.76 -8.04
N GLU A 292 8.20 -16.92 -8.67
CA GLU A 292 9.55 -17.46 -8.88
C GLU A 292 10.39 -16.52 -9.75
N ASN A 293 9.81 -16.03 -10.85
CA ASN A 293 10.46 -15.07 -11.75
C ASN A 293 10.75 -13.75 -11.03
N ALA A 294 9.80 -13.21 -10.26
CA ALA A 294 9.98 -12.01 -9.47
C ALA A 294 11.06 -12.17 -8.39
N LEU A 295 11.13 -13.34 -7.74
CA LEU A 295 12.20 -13.67 -6.80
C LEU A 295 13.57 -13.67 -7.48
N ALA A 296 13.70 -14.34 -8.63
CA ALA A 296 14.94 -14.38 -9.39
C ALA A 296 15.38 -12.98 -9.85
N ALA A 297 14.44 -12.16 -10.31
CA ALA A 297 14.70 -10.77 -10.68
C ALA A 297 15.19 -9.95 -9.49
N ALA A 298 14.51 -10.00 -8.34
CA ALA A 298 14.94 -9.30 -7.13
C ALA A 298 16.32 -9.76 -6.64
N GLN A 299 16.62 -11.06 -6.71
CA GLN A 299 17.97 -11.58 -6.42
C GLN A 299 19.02 -10.97 -7.35
N GLN A 300 18.77 -10.93 -8.65
CA GLN A 300 19.69 -10.34 -9.62
C GLN A 300 19.88 -8.84 -9.37
N GLU A 301 18.81 -8.13 -9.00
CA GLU A 301 18.88 -6.69 -8.67
C GLU A 301 19.73 -6.43 -7.44
N THR A 302 19.60 -7.23 -6.38
CA THR A 302 20.46 -7.09 -5.18
C THR A 302 21.94 -7.38 -5.48
N GLN A 303 22.24 -8.25 -6.45
CA GLN A 303 23.61 -8.50 -6.90
C GLN A 303 24.16 -7.36 -7.77
N ASN A 304 23.33 -6.82 -8.66
CA ASN A 304 23.72 -5.73 -9.57
C ASN A 304 23.87 -4.40 -8.84
N ASN A 305 23.03 -4.14 -7.85
CA ASN A 305 23.05 -2.92 -7.04
C ASN A 305 22.82 -3.28 -5.56
N PRO A 306 23.88 -3.65 -4.82
CA PRO A 306 23.76 -4.06 -3.42
C PRO A 306 23.33 -2.94 -2.48
N ASP A 307 23.39 -1.67 -2.91
CA ASP A 307 22.97 -0.51 -2.13
C ASP A 307 21.50 -0.10 -2.40
N ASN A 308 20.76 -0.88 -3.20
CA ASN A 308 19.35 -0.62 -3.47
C ASN A 308 18.43 -1.21 -2.39
N ALA A 309 17.97 -0.37 -1.47
CA ALA A 309 17.05 -0.77 -0.40
C ALA A 309 15.74 -1.41 -0.91
N PHE A 310 15.17 -0.92 -2.02
CA PHE A 310 13.94 -1.49 -2.58
C PHE A 310 14.15 -2.87 -3.19
N ALA A 311 15.28 -3.12 -3.85
CA ALA A 311 15.61 -4.46 -4.35
C ALA A 311 15.71 -5.49 -3.21
N TRP A 312 16.35 -5.12 -2.10
CA TRP A 312 16.40 -5.96 -0.89
C TRP A 312 15.02 -6.15 -0.25
N PHE A 313 14.20 -5.10 -0.22
CA PHE A 313 12.83 -5.20 0.29
C PHE A 313 11.99 -6.15 -0.56
N ASN A 314 12.05 -6.03 -1.89
CA ASN A 314 11.37 -6.90 -2.84
C ASN A 314 11.85 -8.34 -2.72
N LEU A 315 13.15 -8.57 -2.53
CA LEU A 315 13.69 -9.89 -2.25
C LEU A 315 13.04 -10.49 -0.99
N GLY A 316 12.95 -9.70 0.09
CA GLY A 316 12.25 -10.08 1.32
C GLY A 316 10.77 -10.41 1.09
N THR A 317 10.08 -9.60 0.29
CA THR A 317 8.64 -9.79 -0.04
C THR A 317 8.41 -11.08 -0.83
N ASN A 318 9.21 -11.35 -1.84
CA ASN A 318 9.10 -12.59 -2.60
C ASN A 318 9.47 -13.80 -1.74
N LEU A 319 10.53 -13.75 -0.93
CA LEU A 319 10.91 -14.83 -0.01
C LEU A 319 9.82 -15.11 1.05
N THR A 320 9.16 -14.07 1.55
CA THR A 320 8.01 -14.21 2.47
C THR A 320 6.87 -15.01 1.83
N SER A 321 6.58 -14.77 0.54
CA SER A 321 5.53 -15.52 -0.17
C SER A 321 5.83 -17.02 -0.31
N PHE A 322 7.11 -17.38 -0.42
CA PHE A 322 7.59 -18.78 -0.40
C PHE A 322 7.84 -19.32 1.03
N LYS A 323 7.42 -18.59 2.07
CA LYS A 323 7.63 -18.95 3.48
C LYS A 323 9.10 -19.16 3.88
N ARG A 324 10.04 -18.59 3.11
CA ARG A 324 11.49 -18.61 3.39
C ARG A 324 11.84 -17.51 4.38
N TYR A 325 11.22 -17.56 5.56
CA TYR A 325 11.17 -16.44 6.50
C TYR A 325 12.53 -16.01 7.04
N THR A 326 13.46 -16.95 7.25
CA THR A 326 14.83 -16.62 7.71
C THR A 326 15.58 -15.77 6.68
N GLU A 327 15.50 -16.14 5.40
CA GLU A 327 16.13 -15.40 4.31
C GLU A 327 15.40 -14.07 4.07
N ALA A 328 14.06 -14.07 4.16
CA ALA A 328 13.27 -12.86 4.07
C ALA A 328 13.65 -11.83 5.15
N ALA A 329 13.80 -12.27 6.40
CA ALA A 329 14.20 -11.43 7.52
C ALA A 329 15.60 -10.81 7.29
N GLN A 330 16.55 -11.57 6.73
CA GLN A 330 17.87 -11.05 6.36
C GLN A 330 17.79 -10.00 5.25
N ALA A 331 16.98 -10.25 4.21
CA ALA A 331 16.78 -9.28 3.14
C ALA A 331 16.13 -7.98 3.65
N TYR A 332 15.13 -8.08 4.54
CA TYR A 332 14.53 -6.92 5.18
C TYR A 332 15.48 -6.17 6.12
N ASP A 333 16.37 -6.87 6.83
CA ASP A 333 17.41 -6.22 7.63
C ASP A 333 18.34 -5.39 6.76
N THR A 334 18.79 -5.94 5.63
CA THR A 334 19.64 -5.21 4.68
C THR A 334 18.90 -4.00 4.12
N ALA A 335 17.65 -4.16 3.67
CA ALA A 335 16.82 -3.06 3.17
C ALA A 335 16.68 -1.92 4.19
N ARG A 336 16.35 -2.25 5.45
CA ARG A 336 16.22 -1.28 6.54
C ARG A 336 17.55 -0.63 6.92
N SER A 337 18.68 -1.34 6.80
CA SER A 337 20.02 -0.80 7.07
C SER A 337 20.46 0.19 5.99
N LEU A 338 20.03 0.00 4.75
CA LEU A 338 20.27 0.92 3.63
C LEU A 338 19.35 2.16 3.67
N GLY A 339 18.26 2.09 4.44
CA GLY A 339 17.28 3.15 4.60
C GLY A 339 16.07 2.94 3.71
N LEU A 340 14.88 3.10 4.30
CA LEU A 340 13.59 3.01 3.62
C LEU A 340 12.74 4.23 3.96
N PRO A 341 11.78 4.59 3.09
CA PRO A 341 10.84 5.66 3.37
C PRO A 341 10.08 5.49 4.69
N GLN A 342 9.79 6.60 5.37
CA GLN A 342 9.08 6.66 6.65
C GLN A 342 7.69 5.99 6.58
N ARG A 343 7.05 6.01 5.40
CA ARG A 343 5.73 5.39 5.19
C ARG A 343 5.78 3.99 4.60
N MET A 344 6.94 3.36 4.46
CA MET A 344 7.03 2.04 3.83
C MET A 344 6.08 1.00 4.47
N LEU A 345 6.04 0.96 5.80
CA LEU A 345 5.19 0.03 6.57
C LEU A 345 3.70 0.43 6.64
N ARG A 346 3.30 1.54 5.99
CA ARG A 346 1.89 1.86 5.78
C ARG A 346 1.28 0.97 4.70
N TYR A 347 2.09 0.61 3.70
CA TYR A 347 1.64 -0.10 2.50
C TYR A 347 2.10 -1.56 2.47
N GLN A 348 3.23 -1.89 3.12
CA GLN A 348 3.88 -3.19 2.96
C GLN A 348 4.22 -3.84 4.30
N PHE A 349 3.54 -4.96 4.61
CA PHE A 349 3.57 -5.61 5.92
C PHE A 349 4.45 -6.86 6.01
N GLY A 350 5.08 -7.27 4.89
CA GLY A 350 5.93 -8.46 4.82
C GLY A 350 7.00 -8.59 5.92
N PRO A 351 7.67 -7.50 6.36
CA PRO A 351 8.60 -7.56 7.49
C PRO A 351 7.98 -8.10 8.78
N PHE A 352 6.72 -7.76 9.10
CA PHE A 352 6.05 -8.24 10.31
C PHE A 352 5.93 -9.76 10.30
N ILE A 353 5.54 -10.31 9.15
CA ILE A 353 5.37 -11.75 8.92
C ILE A 353 6.71 -12.46 9.10
N ALA A 354 7.74 -12.01 8.37
CA ALA A 354 9.05 -12.66 8.39
C ALA A 354 9.69 -12.64 9.78
N TYR A 355 9.61 -11.51 10.50
CA TYR A 355 10.16 -11.41 11.85
C TYR A 355 9.36 -12.23 12.88
N PHE A 356 8.02 -12.26 12.78
CA PHE A 356 7.19 -13.09 13.65
C PHE A 356 7.52 -14.58 13.48
N GLN A 357 7.59 -15.05 12.24
CA GLN A 357 7.85 -16.46 11.91
C GLN A 357 9.28 -16.92 12.26
N THR A 358 10.21 -15.98 12.41
CA THR A 358 11.59 -16.26 12.84
C THR A 358 11.82 -16.03 14.33
N GLY A 359 10.76 -15.76 15.10
CA GLY A 359 10.85 -15.52 16.56
C GLY A 359 11.53 -14.21 16.93
N ARG A 360 11.67 -13.27 15.99
CA ARG A 360 12.23 -11.93 16.22
C ARG A 360 11.14 -10.99 16.72
N THR A 361 10.49 -11.35 17.82
CA THR A 361 9.31 -10.67 18.37
C THR A 361 9.59 -9.20 18.69
N GLU A 362 10.78 -8.85 19.17
CA GLU A 362 11.19 -7.47 19.43
C GLU A 362 11.21 -6.59 18.16
N GLU A 363 11.55 -7.16 17.00
CA GLU A 363 11.47 -6.43 15.72
C GLU A 363 10.01 -6.16 15.34
N VAL A 364 9.12 -7.14 15.52
CA VAL A 364 7.69 -6.97 15.27
C VAL A 364 7.12 -5.89 16.20
N MET A 365 7.47 -5.92 17.49
CA MET A 365 7.03 -4.89 18.44
C MET A 365 7.55 -3.49 18.08
N THR A 366 8.81 -3.39 17.64
CA THR A 366 9.43 -2.13 17.23
C THR A 366 8.77 -1.56 15.98
N LEU A 367 8.64 -2.39 14.94
CA LEU A 367 8.12 -1.93 13.66
C LEU A 367 6.62 -1.68 13.69
N THR A 368 5.83 -2.49 14.41
CA THR A 368 4.39 -2.23 14.56
C THR A 368 4.13 -0.98 15.39
N LYS A 369 4.95 -0.70 16.42
CA LYS A 369 4.87 0.57 17.16
C LYS A 369 5.11 1.75 16.23
N TYR A 370 6.19 1.69 15.44
CA TYR A 370 6.52 2.71 14.46
C TYR A 370 5.42 2.89 13.41
N ALA A 371 4.89 1.79 12.86
CA ALA A 371 3.81 1.82 11.89
C ALA A 371 2.54 2.47 12.47
N LEU A 372 2.18 2.19 13.73
CA LEU A 372 1.04 2.83 14.41
C LEU A 372 1.30 4.29 14.78
N GLU A 373 2.57 4.66 15.01
CA GLU A 373 2.94 6.07 15.13
C GLU A 373 2.69 6.78 13.80
N ILE A 374 3.08 6.20 12.65
CA ILE A 374 2.89 6.74 11.29
C ILE A 374 1.43 6.72 10.82
N SER A 375 0.72 5.61 11.04
CA SER A 375 -0.66 5.36 10.65
C SER A 375 -1.42 4.71 11.80
N ARG A 376 -2.07 5.54 12.62
CA ARG A 376 -2.79 5.12 13.84
C ARG A 376 -3.99 4.22 13.59
N THR A 377 -4.45 4.20 12.35
CA THR A 377 -5.64 3.47 11.91
C THR A 377 -5.29 2.21 11.14
N SER A 378 -4.01 1.77 11.08
CA SER A 378 -3.68 0.49 10.43
C SER A 378 -4.05 -0.68 11.32
N GLU A 379 -5.12 -1.37 10.95
CA GLU A 379 -5.56 -2.63 11.54
C GLU A 379 -4.52 -3.75 11.39
N GLU A 380 -3.73 -3.76 10.31
CA GLU A 380 -2.67 -4.75 10.09
C GLU A 380 -1.54 -4.55 11.10
N ALA A 381 -1.12 -3.30 11.34
CA ALA A 381 -0.14 -3.01 12.36
C ALA A 381 -0.66 -3.34 13.77
N MET A 382 -1.96 -3.15 14.04
CA MET A 382 -2.59 -3.58 15.30
C MET A 382 -2.59 -5.10 15.43
N LEU A 383 -2.99 -5.83 14.39
CA LEU A 383 -2.98 -7.30 14.34
C LEU A 383 -1.58 -7.84 14.63
N TRP A 384 -0.58 -7.43 13.86
CA TRP A 384 0.79 -7.92 14.05
C TRP A 384 1.40 -7.52 15.40
N ARG A 385 0.98 -6.38 15.95
CA ARG A 385 1.35 -6.00 17.32
C ARG A 385 0.72 -6.93 18.35
N GLY A 386 -0.55 -7.29 18.20
CA GLY A 386 -1.23 -8.26 19.04
C GLY A 386 -0.53 -9.62 19.03
N TRP A 387 -0.17 -10.10 17.83
CA TRP A 387 0.62 -11.32 17.67
C TRP A 387 1.98 -11.25 18.36
N ALA A 388 2.67 -10.11 18.32
CA ALA A 388 3.93 -9.94 19.04
C ALA A 388 3.75 -10.01 20.57
N PHE A 389 2.70 -9.41 21.12
CA PHE A 389 2.39 -9.54 22.56
C PHE A 389 2.04 -10.97 22.94
N TYR A 390 1.31 -11.68 22.09
CA TYR A 390 1.01 -13.10 22.29
C TYR A 390 2.29 -13.95 22.34
N GLN A 391 3.23 -13.77 21.41
CA GLN A 391 4.53 -14.47 21.44
C GLN A 391 5.35 -14.20 22.72
N ASN A 392 5.18 -13.02 23.32
CA ASN A 392 5.80 -12.64 24.59
C ASN A 392 5.02 -13.13 25.83
N GLY A 393 3.89 -13.83 25.65
CA GLY A 393 3.06 -14.35 26.73
C GLY A 393 2.11 -13.34 27.37
N ASP A 394 1.93 -12.15 26.78
CA ASP A 394 0.97 -11.13 27.24
C ASP A 394 -0.33 -11.21 26.43
N GLU A 395 -1.14 -12.22 26.73
CA GLU A 395 -2.39 -12.51 26.03
C GLU A 395 -3.44 -11.41 26.21
N ASP A 396 -3.51 -10.79 27.40
CA ASP A 396 -4.43 -9.70 27.69
C ASP A 396 -4.19 -8.50 26.77
N THR A 397 -2.92 -8.13 26.60
CA THR A 397 -2.55 -7.05 25.67
C THR A 397 -2.75 -7.47 24.21
N ALA A 398 -2.46 -8.73 23.86
CA ALA A 398 -2.73 -9.25 22.52
C ALA A 398 -4.20 -9.12 22.12
N LEU A 399 -5.11 -9.63 22.96
CA LEU A 399 -6.56 -9.53 22.78
C LEU A 399 -7.04 -8.08 22.71
N LYS A 400 -6.42 -7.16 23.46
CA LYS A 400 -6.72 -5.73 23.33
C LYS A 400 -6.40 -5.21 21.94
N TYR A 401 -5.24 -5.52 21.37
CA TYR A 401 -4.87 -5.05 20.03
C TYR A 401 -5.72 -5.67 18.93
N PHE A 402 -6.09 -6.95 19.02
CA PHE A 402 -7.02 -7.55 18.07
C PHE A 402 -8.40 -6.89 18.11
N ARG A 403 -8.91 -6.59 19.32
CA ARG A 403 -10.16 -5.82 19.46
C ARG A 403 -10.04 -4.38 18.98
N ASP A 404 -8.87 -3.77 19.10
CA ASP A 404 -8.63 -2.43 18.54
C ASP A 404 -8.62 -2.45 17.00
N ALA A 405 -8.05 -3.51 16.38
CA ALA A 405 -8.13 -3.72 14.94
C ALA A 405 -9.60 -3.85 14.47
N LEU A 406 -10.42 -4.59 15.23
CA LEU A 406 -11.86 -4.72 14.95
C LEU A 406 -12.68 -3.42 15.11
N LYS A 407 -12.16 -2.42 15.83
CA LYS A 407 -12.80 -1.09 15.87
C LYS A 407 -12.55 -0.30 14.59
N ILE A 408 -11.50 -0.64 13.83
CA ILE A 408 -11.22 -0.07 12.52
C ILE A 408 -12.04 -0.82 11.47
N ARG A 409 -11.90 -2.15 11.43
CA ARG A 409 -12.57 -3.05 10.48
C ARG A 409 -13.31 -4.16 11.25
N GLU A 410 -14.63 -4.00 11.40
CA GLU A 410 -15.46 -4.89 12.25
C GLU A 410 -15.44 -6.35 11.81
N ASP A 411 -15.24 -6.60 10.51
CA ASP A 411 -15.21 -7.90 9.86
C ASP A 411 -13.78 -8.38 9.54
N TYR A 412 -12.77 -7.87 10.24
CA TYR A 412 -11.39 -8.26 9.98
C TYR A 412 -11.13 -9.72 10.40
N GLU A 413 -11.21 -10.63 9.43
CA GLU A 413 -11.14 -12.08 9.63
C GLU A 413 -9.90 -12.53 10.41
N ASP A 414 -8.73 -11.96 10.11
CA ASP A 414 -7.49 -12.31 10.80
C ASP A 414 -7.52 -11.95 12.29
N ALA A 415 -8.15 -10.82 12.65
CA ALA A 415 -8.29 -10.39 14.04
C ALA A 415 -9.34 -11.22 14.79
N LEU A 416 -10.46 -11.57 14.13
CA LEU A 416 -11.46 -12.49 14.67
C LEU A 416 -10.83 -13.86 14.95
N TRP A 417 -10.11 -14.41 13.97
CA TRP A 417 -9.41 -15.68 14.10
C TRP A 417 -8.39 -15.65 15.24
N ALA A 418 -7.61 -14.56 15.37
CA ALA A 418 -6.63 -14.42 16.44
C ALA A 418 -7.27 -14.40 17.84
N ILE A 419 -8.42 -13.74 18.00
CA ILE A 419 -9.18 -13.73 19.26
C ILE A 419 -9.70 -15.13 19.60
N ASP A 420 -10.28 -15.82 18.61
CA ASP A 420 -10.81 -17.18 18.80
C ASP A 420 -9.69 -18.15 19.13
N TYR A 421 -8.55 -18.05 18.44
CA TYR A 421 -7.35 -18.87 18.69
C TYR A 421 -6.84 -18.71 20.13
N ILE A 422 -6.69 -17.48 20.63
CA ILE A 422 -6.26 -17.26 22.01
C ILE A 422 -7.34 -17.70 23.01
N SER A 423 -8.61 -17.43 22.74
CA SER A 423 -9.69 -17.77 23.69
C SER A 423 -9.95 -19.28 23.81
N ALA A 424 -9.49 -20.07 22.84
CA ALA A 424 -9.65 -21.52 22.80
C ALA A 424 -8.46 -22.30 23.37
N ASN A 425 -7.30 -21.66 23.56
CA ASN A 425 -6.09 -22.25 24.13
C ASN A 425 -5.79 -21.65 25.52
#